data_AF-A0A0P9CT32-F1
#
_entry.id   AF-A0A0P9CT32-F1
#
_cell.length_a   1.000
_cell.length_b   1.000
_cell.length_c   1.000
_cell.angle_alpha   90.00
_cell.angle_beta   90.00
_cell.angle_gamma   90.00
#
_symmetry.space_group_name_H-M   'P 1'
#
loop_
_entity.id
_entity.type
_entity.pdbx_description
1 polymer ?
#
loop_
_entity_poly.entity_id
_entity_poly.type
_entity_poly.pdbx_seq_one_letter_code
_entity_poly.pdbx_strand_id
1 'polypeptide(L)' 'MRRFAISSWSLDGALNGGLPLLDVPAAMAAHGIGTLELCHFHLPSTDAEYLAAFRQTLAASGIELYR' A
#
# COMPACT_ATOMS: atom_id res chain seq x y z
N MET A 1 14.33 -15.92 3.33
CA MET A 1 14.38 -14.89 2.27
C MET A 1 14.16 -13.54 2.93
N ARG A 2 14.89 -12.49 2.52
CA ARG A 2 14.67 -11.12 3.04
C ARG A 2 13.50 -10.51 2.27
N ARG A 3 12.46 -10.07 2.98
CA ARG A 3 11.31 -9.37 2.42
C ARG A 3 11.56 -7.87 2.58
N PHE A 4 11.62 -7.13 1.48
CA PHE A 4 11.81 -5.68 1.55
C PHE A 4 10.51 -5.01 1.98
N ALA A 5 10.64 -4.01 2.85
CA ALA A 5 9.56 -3.13 3.27
C ALA A 5 9.76 -1.75 2.64
N ILE A 6 8.66 -1.06 2.37
CA ILE A 6 8.67 0.34 2.00
C ILE A 6 7.64 1.09 2.84
N SER A 7 8.00 2.30 3.25
CA SER A 7 7.05 3.20 3.88
C SER A 7 6.29 4.00 2.83
N SER A 8 5.03 4.29 3.10
CA SER A 8 4.22 5.18 2.24
C SER A 8 4.84 6.58 2.12
N TRP A 9 5.69 7.01 3.06
CA TRP A 9 6.47 8.24 2.95
C TRP A 9 7.47 8.23 1.79
N SER A 10 8.06 7.07 1.49
CA SER A 10 8.92 6.92 0.30
C SER A 10 8.14 7.04 -1.02
N LEU A 11 6.80 6.99 -0.96
CA LEU A 11 5.89 7.13 -2.08
C LEU A 11 5.09 8.45 -2.04
N ASP A 12 5.39 9.36 -1.11
CA ASP A 12 4.61 10.57 -0.83
C ASP A 12 4.35 11.40 -2.10
N GLY A 13 5.41 11.68 -2.88
CA GLY A 13 5.28 12.45 -4.12
C GLY A 13 4.39 11.77 -5.17
N ALA A 14 4.35 10.43 -5.22
CA ALA A 14 3.49 9.70 -6.14
C ALA A 14 2.04 9.68 -5.66
N LEU A 15 1.82 9.42 -4.37
CA LEU A 15 0.49 9.41 -3.74
C LEU A 15 -0.17 10.79 -3.82
N ASN A 16 0.56 11.85 -3.47
CA ASN A 16 0.11 13.24 -3.60
C ASN A 16 0.06 13.70 -5.07
N GLY A 17 0.78 13.02 -5.96
CA GLY A 17 0.75 13.22 -7.42
C GLY A 17 -0.42 12.52 -8.13
N GLY A 18 -1.29 11.84 -7.39
CA GLY A 18 -2.50 11.19 -7.92
C GLY A 18 -2.42 9.68 -8.13
N LEU A 19 -1.34 9.02 -7.67
CA LEU A 19 -1.31 7.55 -7.61
C LEU A 19 -2.34 7.07 -6.58
N PRO A 20 -3.36 6.29 -6.98
CA PRO A 20 -4.32 5.73 -6.02
C PRO A 20 -3.64 4.77 -5.06
N LEU A 21 -3.93 4.87 -3.76
CA LEU A 21 -3.38 3.95 -2.76
C LEU A 21 -3.75 2.49 -3.05
N LEU A 22 -4.89 2.23 -3.69
CA LEU A 22 -5.32 0.89 -4.10
C LEU A 22 -4.42 0.24 -5.16
N ASP A 23 -3.69 1.04 -5.94
CA ASP A 23 -2.78 0.55 -6.99
C ASP A 23 -1.37 0.25 -6.45
N VAL A 24 -1.03 0.78 -5.26
CA VAL A 24 0.29 0.63 -4.63
C VAL A 24 0.66 -0.84 -4.39
N PRO A 25 -0.21 -1.72 -3.86
CA PRO A 25 0.17 -3.11 -3.60
C PRO A 25 0.61 -3.87 -4.85
N ALA A 26 -0.06 -3.65 -5.99
CA ALA A 26 0.29 -4.30 -7.23
C ALA A 26 1.64 -3.82 -7.77
N ALA A 27 1.90 -2.51 -7.69
CA ALA A 27 3.19 -1.94 -8.04
C ALA A 27 4.33 -2.48 -7.14
N MET A 28 4.10 -2.56 -5.83
CA MET A 28 5.07 -3.13 -4.89
C MET A 28 5.43 -4.57 -5.24
N ALA A 29 4.43 -5.41 -5.55
CA ALA A 29 4.64 -6.80 -5.92
C ALA A 29 5.47 -6.92 -7.21
N ALA A 30 5.20 -6.08 -8.22
CA ALA A 30 5.98 -6.02 -9.45
C ALA A 30 7.46 -5.65 -9.23
N HIS A 31 7.76 -4.93 -8.15
CA HIS A 31 9.12 -4.54 -7.74
C HIS A 31 9.74 -5.47 -6.68
N GLY A 32 9.10 -6.58 -6.33
CA GLY A 32 9.61 -7.54 -5.33
C GLY A 32 9.61 -7.00 -3.89
N ILE A 33 8.81 -5.97 -3.61
CA ILE A 33 8.61 -5.42 -2.27
C ILE A 33 7.42 -6.14 -1.65
N GLY A 34 7.59 -6.63 -0.42
CA GLY A 34 6.61 -7.51 0.19
C GLY A 34 5.82 -6.89 1.34
N THR A 35 6.25 -5.74 1.88
CA THR A 35 5.67 -5.17 3.09
C THR A 35 5.47 -3.67 2.95
N LEU A 36 4.30 -3.16 3.34
CA LEU A 36 3.94 -1.75 3.32
C LEU A 36 3.81 -1.20 4.75
N GLU A 37 4.52 -0.12 5.05
CA GLU A 37 4.29 0.70 6.25
C GLU A 37 3.41 1.90 5.86
N LEU A 38 2.14 1.91 6.27
CA LEU A 38 1.18 2.94 5.89
C LEU A 38 1.09 4.07 6.93
N CYS A 39 1.28 5.31 6.48
CA CYS A 39 0.98 6.49 7.27
C CYS A 39 -0.50 6.84 7.16
N HIS A 40 -1.16 7.15 8.28
CA HIS A 40 -2.61 7.35 8.34
C HIS A 40 -3.12 8.49 7.44
N PHE A 41 -2.32 9.51 7.15
CA PHE A 41 -2.70 10.63 6.29
C PHE A 41 -2.67 10.29 4.79
N HIS A 42 -1.97 9.22 4.39
CA HIS A 42 -2.02 8.70 3.03
C HIS A 42 -3.25 7.80 2.79
N LEU A 43 -4.07 7.57 3.81
CA LEU A 43 -5.32 6.81 3.70
C LEU A 43 -6.45 7.78 3.29
N PRO A 44 -7.00 7.68 2.07
CA PRO A 44 -8.01 8.62 1.57
C PRO A 44 -9.34 8.53 2.32
N SER A 45 -9.69 7.35 2.84
CA SER A 45 -10.92 7.12 3.59
C SER A 45 -10.76 6.01 4.61
N THR A 46 -11.53 6.11 5.71
CA THR A 46 -11.66 5.08 6.74
C THR A 46 -13.01 4.36 6.69
N ASP A 47 -13.82 4.60 5.66
CA ASP A 47 -15.07 3.88 5.47
C ASP A 47 -14.84 2.37 5.23
N ALA A 48 -15.84 1.57 5.59
CA ALA A 48 -15.71 0.11 5.57
C ALA A 48 -15.50 -0.45 4.16
N GLU A 49 -16.09 0.17 3.14
CA GLU A 49 -16.00 -0.27 1.75
C GLU A 49 -14.59 -0.05 1.21
N TYR A 50 -14.03 1.14 1.41
CA TYR A 50 -12.67 1.49 1.03
C TYR A 50 -11.64 0.63 1.77
N LEU A 51 -11.81 0.43 3.08
CA LEU A 51 -10.92 -0.42 3.85
C LEU A 51 -10.99 -1.89 3.40
N ALA A 52 -12.17 -2.38 3.02
CA ALA A 52 -12.32 -3.72 2.45
C ALA A 52 -11.60 -3.83 1.10
N ALA A 53 -11.80 -2.85 0.21
CA ALA A 53 -11.10 -2.80 -1.09
C ALA A 53 -9.57 -2.76 -0.91
N PHE A 54 -9.07 -1.90 -0.02
CA PHE A 54 -7.63 -1.82 0.25
C PHE A 54 -7.07 -3.15 0.78
N ARG A 55 -7.75 -3.79 1.74
CA ARG A 55 -7.35 -5.12 2.23
C ARG A 55 -7.35 -6.18 1.13
N GLN A 56 -8.31 -6.14 0.21
CA GLN A 56 -8.35 -7.05 -0.94
C GLN A 56 -7.15 -6.82 -1.87
N THR A 57 -6.77 -5.57 -2.16
CA THR A 57 -5.60 -5.26 -3.00
C THR A 57 -4.29 -5.75 -2.37
N LEU A 58 -4.13 -5.59 -1.05
CA LEU A 58 -3.00 -6.14 -0.29
C LEU A 58 -2.94 -7.67 -0.41
N ALA A 59 -4.07 -8.35 -0.15
CA ALA A 59 -4.15 -9.80 -0.20
C ALA A 59 -3.89 -10.35 -1.62
N ALA A 60 -4.49 -9.75 -2.65
CA ALA A 60 -4.31 -10.15 -4.05
C ALA A 60 -2.86 -9.97 -4.54
N SER A 61 -2.18 -8.94 -4.06
CA SER A 61 -0.76 -8.66 -4.37
C SER A 61 0.21 -9.38 -3.45
N GLY A 62 -0.31 -10.13 -2.46
CA GLY A 62 0.49 -10.79 -1.45
C GLY A 62 1.28 -9.83 -0.58
N ILE A 63 0.87 -8.57 -0.42
CA ILE A 63 1.56 -7.55 0.38
C ILE A 63 1.09 -7.60 1.84
N GLU A 64 2.04 -7.59 2.76
CA GLU A 64 1.78 -7.50 4.19
C GLU A 64 1.76 -6.03 4.63
N LEU A 65 0.82 -5.66 5.50
CA LEU A 65 0.86 -4.37 6.17
C LEU A 65 1.72 -4.50 7.44
N TYR A 66 2.69 -3.61 7.61
CA TYR A 66 3.53 -3.58 8.81
C TYR A 66 2.71 -3.15 10.03
N ARG A 67 3.02 -3.74 11.19
CA ARG A 67 2.29 -3.60 12.45
C ARG A 67 2.90 -2.55 13.38
#